data_AF-A0A3B8T2M4-F1
#
_entry.id   AF-A0A3B8T2M4-F1
#
_cell.length_a   1.000
_cell.length_b   1.000
_cell.length_c   1.000
_cell.angle_alpha   90.00
_cell.angle_beta   90.00
_cell.angle_gamma   90.00
#
_symmetry.space_group_name_H-M   'P 1'
#
loop_
_entity.id
_entity.type
_entity.pdbx_description
1 polymer ?
#
loop_
_entity_poly.entity_id
_entity_poly.type
_entity_poly.pdbx_seq_one_letter_code
_entity_poly.pdbx_strand_id
1 'polypeptide(L)'
;MTPHTLIANTATAPETIEFQDVMAVISNYYDYIPSTFTNGDVVNEAQTNEGSCKIFAFAQLNKLDSASTLALFGAFYRNDVLLNPQGSDHANIRNFMIHGWEGITFSQPALAEKQPKGRLTTRTIAMHADTNAAGDIFGGWVLSQMDMAAGISAGQRAQCRVVTVALDGMSFIKPVHVGDILGVYTNIVRVGRSSIDVKVECWVRRSRIGQREKVTEA
;
A
#
# COMPACT_ATOMS: atom_id res chain seq x y z
N MET A 1 -7.59 2.72 -7.39
CA MET A 1 -6.63 2.10 -8.34
C MET A 1 -5.66 1.19 -7.57
N THR A 2 -5.22 0.07 -8.16
CA THR A 2 -4.18 -0.82 -7.57
C THR A 2 -2.83 -0.59 -8.26
N PRO A 3 -1.69 -1.02 -7.68
CA PRO A 3 -0.40 -1.00 -8.36
C PRO A 3 -0.43 -1.70 -9.72
N HIS A 4 -1.03 -2.89 -9.79
CA HIS A 4 -1.15 -3.65 -11.04
C HIS A 4 -1.95 -2.89 -12.11
N THR A 5 -3.10 -2.31 -11.74
CA THR A 5 -3.91 -1.51 -12.68
C THR A 5 -3.15 -0.26 -13.12
N LEU A 6 -2.45 0.41 -12.21
CA LEU A 6 -1.65 1.59 -12.54
C LEU A 6 -0.55 1.25 -13.56
N ILE A 7 0.19 0.16 -13.33
CA ILE A 7 1.24 -0.33 -14.23
C ILE A 7 0.65 -0.72 -15.59
N ALA A 8 -0.50 -1.40 -15.62
CA ALA A 8 -1.15 -1.73 -16.88
C ALA A 8 -1.56 -0.47 -17.66
N ASN A 9 -2.02 0.57 -16.95
CA ASN A 9 -2.41 1.84 -17.56
C ASN A 9 -1.22 2.61 -18.14
N THR A 10 0.01 2.46 -17.62
CA THR A 10 1.18 3.15 -18.21
C THR A 10 1.46 2.69 -19.64
N ALA A 11 1.09 1.45 -19.98
CA ALA A 11 1.26 0.90 -21.32
C ALA A 11 0.02 1.10 -22.21
N THR A 12 -1.18 1.13 -21.63
CA THR A 12 -2.45 1.07 -22.40
C THR A 12 -3.19 2.40 -22.49
N ALA A 13 -3.05 3.29 -21.50
CA ALA A 13 -3.71 4.58 -21.43
C ALA A 13 -2.88 5.60 -20.61
N PRO A 14 -1.61 5.86 -20.98
CA PRO A 14 -0.71 6.74 -20.23
C PRO A 14 -1.23 8.18 -20.09
N GLU A 15 -2.07 8.63 -21.01
CA GLU A 15 -2.72 9.95 -20.98
C GLU A 15 -3.77 10.11 -19.88
N THR A 16 -4.23 9.01 -19.28
CA THR A 16 -5.18 9.03 -18.15
C THR A 16 -4.49 9.06 -16.79
N ILE A 17 -3.15 8.92 -16.76
CA ILE A 17 -2.41 8.85 -15.51
C ILE A 17 -2.20 10.26 -14.97
N GLU A 18 -2.69 10.47 -13.75
CA GLU A 18 -2.50 11.70 -12.99
C GLU A 18 -1.57 11.49 -11.81
N PHE A 19 -0.72 12.49 -11.55
CA PHE A 19 0.31 12.42 -10.51
C PHE A 19 -0.27 12.11 -9.12
N GLN A 20 -1.43 12.70 -8.80
CA GLN A 20 -2.10 12.49 -7.51
C GLN A 20 -2.53 11.03 -7.33
N ASP A 21 -3.01 10.38 -8.39
CA ASP A 21 -3.41 8.97 -8.34
C ASP A 21 -2.20 8.06 -8.13
N VAL A 22 -1.07 8.36 -8.78
CA VAL A 22 0.20 7.64 -8.57
C VAL A 22 0.65 7.77 -7.12
N MET A 23 0.66 8.98 -6.57
CA MET A 23 1.01 9.20 -5.16
C MET A 23 0.05 8.47 -4.20
N ALA A 24 -1.24 8.46 -4.50
CA ALA A 24 -2.24 7.74 -3.71
C ALA A 24 -1.99 6.22 -3.76
N VAL A 25 -1.67 5.65 -4.93
CA VAL A 25 -1.31 4.23 -5.06
C VAL A 25 -0.04 3.92 -4.27
N ILE A 26 1.03 4.72 -4.40
CA ILE A 26 2.26 4.48 -3.66
C ILE A 26 2.00 4.54 -2.15
N SER A 27 1.32 5.58 -1.66
CA SER A 27 1.00 5.74 -0.24
C SER A 27 0.16 4.59 0.32
N ASN A 28 -0.78 4.07 -0.47
CA ASN A 28 -1.69 3.01 -0.02
C ASN A 28 -1.03 1.63 0.09
N TYR A 29 0.00 1.35 -0.72
CA TYR A 29 0.55 0.00 -0.87
C TYR A 29 2.01 -0.12 -0.43
N TYR A 30 2.71 0.99 -0.26
CA TYR A 30 4.13 1.02 0.08
C TYR A 30 4.38 1.92 1.29
N ASP A 31 5.34 1.52 2.13
CA ASP A 31 5.94 2.37 3.13
C ASP A 31 7.10 3.13 2.48
N TYR A 32 7.11 4.45 2.66
CA TYR A 32 8.15 5.33 2.11
C TYR A 32 9.27 5.57 3.12
N ILE A 33 10.51 5.40 2.65
CA ILE A 33 11.73 5.62 3.39
C ILE A 33 12.48 6.74 2.67
N PRO A 34 12.65 7.93 3.28
CA PRO A 34 13.43 8.99 2.66
C PRO A 34 14.82 8.51 2.26
N SER A 35 15.15 8.66 0.99
CA SER A 35 16.46 8.28 0.44
C SER A 35 17.00 9.40 -0.41
N THR A 36 18.30 9.65 -0.29
CA THR A 36 19.05 10.40 -1.30
C THR A 36 19.06 9.58 -2.59
N PHE A 37 18.90 10.23 -3.73
CA PHE A 37 19.05 9.59 -5.03
C PHE A 37 19.66 10.53 -6.06
N THR A 38 20.52 9.96 -6.90
CA THR A 38 21.10 10.63 -8.07
C THR A 38 20.27 10.28 -9.31
N ASN A 39 20.13 11.23 -10.21
CA ASN A 39 19.47 11.10 -11.50
C ASN A 39 20.29 11.87 -12.55
N GLY A 40 21.24 11.19 -13.17
CA GLY A 40 22.23 11.83 -14.04
C GLY A 40 23.04 12.87 -13.28
N ASP A 41 22.97 14.12 -13.71
CA ASP A 41 23.70 15.23 -13.10
C ASP A 41 23.00 15.83 -11.87
N VAL A 42 21.77 15.38 -11.55
CA VAL A 42 20.99 15.89 -10.43
C VAL A 42 21.13 14.98 -9.22
N VAL A 43 21.52 15.56 -8.08
CA VAL A 43 21.52 14.89 -6.78
C VAL A 43 20.34 15.42 -5.94
N ASN A 44 19.53 14.50 -5.42
CA ASN A 44 18.38 14.81 -4.57
C ASN A 44 18.66 14.28 -3.18
N GLU A 45 18.83 15.17 -2.20
CA GLU A 45 18.98 14.77 -0.80
C GLU A 45 17.68 14.15 -0.26
N ALA A 46 17.81 13.31 0.77
CA ALA A 46 16.66 12.73 1.44
C ALA A 46 15.65 13.82 1.85
N GLN A 47 14.36 13.53 1.69
CA GLN A 47 13.24 14.45 1.93
C GLN A 47 13.11 15.62 0.92
N THR A 48 13.97 15.68 -0.10
CA THR A 48 13.79 16.59 -1.25
C THR A 48 13.16 15.86 -2.43
N ASN A 49 12.38 16.57 -3.24
CA ASN A 49 11.77 16.03 -4.47
C ASN A 49 11.07 14.66 -4.26
N GLU A 50 10.36 14.50 -3.13
CA GLU A 50 9.85 13.21 -2.68
C GLU A 50 8.93 12.54 -3.69
N GLY A 51 8.19 13.31 -4.50
CA GLY A 51 7.37 12.78 -5.59
C GLY A 51 8.20 12.03 -6.63
N SER A 52 9.35 12.58 -7.03
CA SER A 52 10.28 11.93 -7.95
C SER A 52 10.92 10.70 -7.31
N CYS A 53 11.38 10.82 -6.05
CA CYS A 53 11.96 9.71 -5.30
C CYS A 53 10.99 8.51 -5.23
N LYS A 54 9.72 8.77 -4.88
CA LYS A 54 8.65 7.76 -4.82
C LYS A 54 8.36 7.14 -6.19
N ILE A 55 8.25 7.92 -7.26
CA ILE A 55 7.99 7.39 -8.61
C ILE A 55 9.13 6.50 -9.08
N PHE A 56 10.38 6.96 -8.99
CA PHE A 56 11.53 6.17 -9.43
C PHE A 56 11.70 4.91 -8.60
N ALA A 57 11.50 4.98 -7.28
CA ALA A 57 11.54 3.80 -6.43
C ALA A 57 10.42 2.81 -6.78
N PHE A 58 9.20 3.29 -7.04
CA PHE A 58 8.07 2.45 -7.43
C PHE A 58 8.34 1.77 -8.78
N ALA A 59 8.83 2.53 -9.75
CA ALA A 59 9.12 2.04 -11.08
C ALA A 59 10.30 1.03 -11.06
N GLN A 60 11.33 1.26 -10.24
CA GLN A 60 12.44 0.34 -10.07
C GLN A 60 11.99 -0.98 -9.42
N LEU A 61 11.18 -0.91 -8.35
CA LEU A 61 10.65 -2.08 -7.65
C LEU A 61 9.77 -2.94 -8.58
N ASN A 62 8.98 -2.30 -9.44
CA ASN A 62 8.11 -2.97 -10.41
C ASN A 62 8.76 -3.21 -11.79
N LYS A 63 10.06 -2.90 -11.95
CA LYS A 63 10.85 -3.11 -13.17
C LYS A 63 10.23 -2.47 -14.43
N LEU A 64 9.75 -1.25 -14.30
CA LEU A 64 9.18 -0.50 -15.41
C LEU A 64 10.26 0.04 -16.35
N ASP A 65 9.93 0.15 -17.64
CA ASP A 65 10.79 0.81 -18.62
C ASP A 65 10.74 2.34 -18.47
N SER A 66 11.63 3.05 -19.18
CA SER A 66 11.74 4.50 -19.08
C SER A 66 10.45 5.21 -19.51
N ALA A 67 9.78 4.72 -20.56
CA ALA A 67 8.55 5.32 -21.06
C ALA A 67 7.39 5.21 -20.04
N SER A 68 7.19 4.02 -19.47
CA SER A 68 6.20 3.79 -18.41
C SER A 68 6.51 4.59 -17.16
N THR A 69 7.78 4.74 -16.82
CA THR A 69 8.23 5.52 -15.67
C THR A 69 7.93 7.01 -15.86
N LEU A 70 8.20 7.56 -17.05
CA LEU A 70 7.87 8.95 -17.37
C LEU A 70 6.36 9.19 -17.34
N ALA A 71 5.56 8.24 -17.80
CA ALA A 71 4.10 8.33 -17.75
C ALA A 71 3.56 8.48 -16.31
N LEU A 72 4.23 7.92 -15.31
CA LEU A 72 3.83 8.06 -13.89
C LEU A 72 3.92 9.50 -13.35
N PHE A 73 4.66 10.39 -14.01
CA PHE A 73 4.68 11.80 -13.66
C PHE A 73 3.42 12.55 -14.13
N GLY A 74 2.55 11.91 -14.92
CA GLY A 74 1.28 12.46 -15.37
C GLY A 74 1.42 13.78 -16.12
N ALA A 75 0.61 14.77 -15.75
CA ALA A 75 0.62 16.10 -16.37
C ALA A 75 1.98 16.81 -16.29
N PHE A 76 2.80 16.57 -15.26
CA PHE A 76 4.14 17.19 -15.16
C PHE A 76 5.05 16.74 -16.31
N TYR A 77 4.96 15.47 -16.72
CA TYR A 77 5.70 15.01 -17.90
C TYR A 77 5.00 15.44 -19.19
N ARG A 78 3.70 15.16 -19.30
CA ARG A 78 2.94 15.33 -20.55
C ARG A 78 2.78 16.79 -20.98
N ASN A 79 2.52 17.68 -20.02
CA ASN A 79 2.18 19.07 -20.32
C ASN A 79 3.37 19.98 -20.06
N ASP A 80 4.00 19.90 -18.88
CA ASP A 80 5.03 20.85 -18.49
C ASP A 80 6.36 20.57 -19.20
N VAL A 81 6.77 19.30 -19.29
CA VAL A 81 8.07 18.93 -19.87
C VAL A 81 8.00 18.77 -21.39
N LEU A 82 7.07 17.95 -21.91
CA LEU A 82 7.02 17.65 -23.35
C LEU A 82 6.59 18.85 -24.21
N LEU A 83 5.66 19.69 -23.73
CA LEU A 83 5.22 20.87 -24.50
C LEU A 83 6.18 22.07 -24.35
N ASN A 84 7.11 22.02 -23.40
CA ASN A 84 8.11 23.06 -23.19
C ASN A 84 9.53 22.45 -23.14
N PRO A 85 10.11 22.06 -24.29
CA PRO A 85 11.40 21.38 -24.35
C PRO A 85 12.58 22.24 -23.87
N GLN A 86 12.45 23.57 -23.91
CA GLN A 86 13.47 24.52 -23.44
C GLN A 86 13.26 24.98 -21.98
N GLY A 87 12.27 24.42 -21.27
CA GLY A 87 12.01 24.73 -19.87
C GLY A 87 13.10 24.19 -18.94
N SER A 88 13.24 24.83 -17.77
CA SER A 88 14.18 24.44 -16.71
C SER A 88 13.49 23.86 -15.46
N ASP A 89 12.17 23.68 -15.53
CA ASP A 89 11.36 23.03 -14.52
C ASP A 89 11.56 21.50 -14.52
N HIS A 90 11.15 20.84 -13.43
CA HIS A 90 11.15 19.38 -13.32
C HIS A 90 12.49 18.70 -13.67
N ALA A 91 13.57 19.19 -13.07
CA ALA A 91 14.95 18.73 -13.36
C ALA A 91 15.11 17.20 -13.39
N ASN A 92 14.41 16.48 -12.50
CA ASN A 92 14.42 15.02 -12.47
C ASN A 92 13.78 14.36 -13.70
N ILE A 93 12.63 14.84 -14.16
CA ILE A 93 11.97 14.27 -15.35
C ILE A 93 12.89 14.47 -16.56
N ARG A 94 13.44 15.69 -16.72
CA ARG A 94 14.34 16.03 -17.83
C ARG A 94 15.65 15.23 -17.80
N ASN A 95 16.29 15.08 -16.64
CA ASN A 95 17.50 14.26 -16.52
C ASN A 95 17.23 12.79 -16.82
N PHE A 96 16.09 12.27 -16.37
CA PHE A 96 15.73 10.88 -16.65
C PHE A 96 15.45 10.62 -18.14
N MET A 97 14.95 11.61 -18.89
CA MET A 97 14.82 11.51 -20.35
C MET A 97 16.17 11.40 -21.07
N ILE A 98 17.25 11.96 -20.49
CA ILE A 98 18.59 11.96 -21.08
C ILE A 98 19.36 10.71 -20.69
N HIS A 99 19.42 10.42 -19.39
CA HIS A 99 20.28 9.36 -18.83
C HIS A 99 19.54 8.03 -18.61
N GLY A 100 18.21 8.05 -18.57
CA GLY A 100 17.40 6.88 -18.26
C GLY A 100 17.75 6.25 -16.91
N TRP A 101 17.52 4.93 -16.83
CA TRP A 101 17.79 4.16 -15.61
C TRP A 101 19.27 4.08 -15.23
N GLU A 102 20.20 4.23 -16.18
CA GLU A 102 21.64 4.24 -15.89
C GLU A 102 22.04 5.46 -15.04
N GLY A 103 21.29 6.56 -15.14
CA GLY A 103 21.48 7.74 -14.30
C GLY A 103 20.90 7.63 -12.90
N ILE A 104 20.06 6.63 -12.60
CA ILE A 104 19.37 6.52 -11.31
C ILE A 104 20.16 5.66 -10.33
N THR A 105 20.54 6.24 -9.20
CA THR A 105 21.14 5.51 -8.07
C THR A 105 20.55 5.97 -6.76
N PHE A 106 20.04 5.03 -5.97
CA PHE A 106 19.54 5.29 -4.61
C PHE A 106 20.61 4.94 -3.58
N SER A 107 20.73 5.75 -2.51
CA SER A 107 21.60 5.40 -1.38
C SER A 107 21.03 4.24 -0.53
N GLN A 108 19.71 4.07 -0.52
CA GLN A 108 19.00 2.97 0.12
C GLN A 108 17.63 2.72 -0.54
N PRO A 109 16.96 1.57 -0.31
CA PRO A 109 15.61 1.36 -0.80
C PRO A 109 14.64 2.45 -0.29
N ALA A 110 13.99 3.15 -1.21
CA ALA A 110 13.07 4.24 -0.88
C ALA A 110 11.60 3.80 -0.67
N LEU A 111 11.25 2.58 -1.10
CA LEU A 111 9.92 1.99 -0.90
C LEU A 111 10.03 0.53 -0.47
N ALA A 112 9.12 0.12 0.41
CA ALA A 112 8.88 -1.27 0.76
C ALA A 112 7.38 -1.57 0.66
N GLU A 113 7.00 -2.72 0.10
CA GLU A 113 5.58 -3.12 0.10
C GLU A 113 5.06 -3.27 1.52
N LYS A 114 3.89 -2.70 1.80
CA LYS A 114 3.24 -2.86 3.10
C LYS A 114 2.90 -4.33 3.33
N GLN A 115 3.34 -4.85 4.47
CA GLN A 115 3.04 -6.21 4.91
C GLN A 115 2.20 -6.19 6.18
N PRO A 116 1.37 -7.22 6.41
CA PRO A 116 0.66 -7.38 7.66
C PRO A 116 1.62 -7.49 8.83
N LYS A 117 1.31 -6.81 9.94
CA LYS A 117 2.07 -6.90 11.19
C LYS A 117 1.45 -7.92 12.13
N GLY A 118 2.29 -8.72 12.78
CA GLY A 118 1.87 -9.73 13.74
C GLY A 118 1.70 -11.13 13.14
N ARG A 119 1.15 -12.05 13.92
CA ARG A 119 0.97 -13.44 13.54
C ARG A 119 -0.39 -13.61 12.85
N LEU A 120 -0.43 -14.31 11.73
CA LEU A 120 -1.69 -14.74 11.11
C LEU A 120 -2.42 -15.68 12.08
N THR A 121 -3.53 -15.23 12.65
CA THR A 121 -4.27 -15.98 13.66
C THR A 121 -5.48 -16.69 13.06
N THR A 122 -6.18 -16.06 12.13
CA THR A 122 -7.26 -16.70 11.37
C THR A 122 -7.18 -16.37 9.89
N ARG A 123 -7.69 -17.28 9.07
CA ARG A 123 -7.83 -17.09 7.63
C ARG A 123 -9.15 -17.71 7.17
N THR A 124 -10.02 -16.91 6.58
CA THR A 124 -11.35 -17.35 6.15
C THR A 124 -11.69 -16.78 4.79
N ILE A 125 -12.60 -17.44 4.07
CA ILE A 125 -13.12 -16.97 2.78
C ILE A 125 -14.43 -16.24 3.04
N ALA A 126 -14.56 -15.04 2.49
CA ALA A 126 -15.81 -14.29 2.48
C ALA A 126 -16.80 -14.90 1.48
N MET A 127 -18.02 -15.21 1.92
CA MET A 127 -19.03 -15.91 1.10
C MET A 127 -20.31 -15.08 0.96
N HIS A 128 -21.19 -15.49 0.04
CA HIS A 128 -22.45 -14.79 -0.24
C HIS A 128 -23.35 -14.62 1.00
N ALA A 129 -23.28 -15.52 1.98
CA ALA A 129 -24.05 -15.40 3.22
C ALA A 129 -23.58 -14.24 4.12
N ASP A 130 -22.37 -13.72 3.89
CA ASP A 130 -21.74 -12.68 4.69
C ASP A 130 -21.96 -11.27 4.11
N THR A 131 -22.71 -11.15 3.00
CA THR A 131 -22.93 -9.87 2.32
C THR A 131 -23.97 -9.00 3.02
N ASN A 132 -23.77 -7.69 2.92
CA ASN A 132 -24.78 -6.69 3.22
C ASN A 132 -25.74 -6.49 2.02
N ALA A 133 -26.75 -5.63 2.19
CA ALA A 133 -27.75 -5.35 1.16
C ALA A 133 -27.19 -4.72 -0.14
N ALA A 134 -25.99 -4.13 -0.10
CA ALA A 134 -25.31 -3.57 -1.26
C ALA A 134 -24.42 -4.59 -2.00
N GLY A 135 -24.28 -5.82 -1.48
CA GLY A 135 -23.50 -6.90 -2.11
C GLY A 135 -22.05 -7.00 -1.67
N ASP A 136 -21.53 -6.02 -0.92
CA ASP A 136 -20.24 -6.11 -0.24
C ASP A 136 -20.34 -6.93 1.04
N ILE A 137 -19.21 -7.37 1.59
CA ILE A 137 -19.20 -8.06 2.88
C ILE A 137 -19.60 -7.11 4.00
N PHE A 138 -20.46 -7.59 4.88
CA PHE A 138 -20.98 -6.83 6.01
C PHE A 138 -19.85 -6.47 6.99
N GLY A 139 -19.77 -5.19 7.37
CA GLY A 139 -18.74 -4.73 8.32
C GLY A 139 -18.78 -5.46 9.67
N GLY A 140 -19.98 -5.82 10.15
CA GLY A 140 -20.12 -6.61 11.38
C GLY A 140 -19.55 -8.02 11.28
N TRP A 141 -19.53 -8.61 10.08
CA TRP A 141 -18.85 -9.89 9.87
C TRP A 141 -17.33 -9.73 10.02
N VAL A 142 -16.74 -8.68 9.44
CA VAL A 142 -15.30 -8.39 9.58
C VAL A 142 -14.94 -8.15 11.06
N LEU A 143 -15.77 -7.39 11.79
CA LEU A 143 -15.60 -7.18 13.24
C LEU A 143 -15.62 -8.49 14.02
N SER A 144 -16.54 -9.40 13.69
CA SER A 144 -16.61 -10.71 14.34
C SER A 144 -15.34 -11.53 14.08
N GLN A 145 -14.78 -11.50 12.86
CA GLN A 145 -13.52 -12.17 12.55
C GLN A 145 -12.34 -11.59 13.34
N MET A 146 -12.31 -10.26 13.53
CA MET A 146 -11.31 -9.57 14.35
C MET A 146 -11.38 -9.98 15.81
N ASP A 147 -12.58 -9.94 16.40
CA ASP A 147 -12.81 -10.31 17.80
C ASP A 147 -12.43 -11.77 18.08
N MET A 148 -12.83 -12.69 17.20
CA MET A 148 -12.44 -14.11 17.31
C MET A 148 -10.92 -14.28 17.28
N ALA A 149 -10.22 -13.61 16.36
CA ALA A 149 -8.76 -13.69 16.27
C ALA A 149 -8.07 -13.10 17.51
N ALA A 150 -8.55 -11.95 18.00
CA ALA A 150 -8.05 -11.34 19.22
C ALA A 150 -8.26 -12.26 20.44
N GLY A 151 -9.46 -12.85 20.58
CA GLY A 151 -9.80 -13.81 21.62
C GLY A 151 -8.90 -15.06 21.60
N ILE A 152 -8.61 -15.61 20.43
CA ILE A 152 -7.64 -16.72 20.28
C ILE A 152 -6.26 -16.29 20.77
N SER A 153 -5.78 -15.13 20.33
CA SER A 153 -4.45 -14.63 20.69
C SER A 153 -4.32 -14.36 22.20
N ALA A 154 -5.33 -13.71 22.80
CA ALA A 154 -5.38 -13.41 24.22
C ALA A 154 -5.54 -14.69 25.07
N GLY A 155 -6.41 -15.61 24.67
CA GLY A 155 -6.62 -16.90 25.34
C GLY A 155 -5.34 -17.74 25.35
N GLN A 156 -4.63 -17.83 24.22
CA GLN A 156 -3.33 -18.50 24.16
C GLN A 156 -2.28 -17.84 25.05
N ARG A 157 -2.30 -16.51 25.20
CA ARG A 157 -1.36 -15.82 26.10
C ARG A 157 -1.70 -16.00 27.57
N ALA A 158 -2.98 -16.02 27.91
CA ALA A 158 -3.47 -16.09 29.29
C ALA A 158 -3.57 -17.53 29.82
N GLN A 159 -3.64 -18.53 28.91
CA GLN A 159 -3.87 -19.94 29.24
C GLN A 159 -5.14 -20.15 30.09
N CYS A 160 -6.14 -19.29 29.89
CA CYS A 160 -7.41 -19.34 30.60
C CYS A 160 -8.52 -18.66 29.77
N ARG A 161 -9.75 -18.68 30.29
CA ARG A 161 -10.87 -17.98 29.67
C ARG A 161 -10.63 -16.47 29.70
N VAL A 162 -10.75 -15.84 28.53
CA VAL A 162 -10.72 -14.40 28.35
C VAL A 162 -12.08 -13.89 27.86
N VAL A 163 -12.31 -12.60 27.99
CA VAL A 163 -13.49 -11.90 27.45
C VAL A 163 -13.04 -10.58 26.83
N THR A 164 -13.69 -10.17 25.75
CA THR A 164 -13.46 -8.87 25.11
C THR A 164 -14.13 -7.79 25.95
N VAL A 165 -13.33 -6.87 26.51
CA VAL A 165 -13.83 -5.78 27.38
C VAL A 165 -14.14 -4.54 26.56
N ALA A 166 -13.32 -4.22 25.57
CA ALA A 166 -13.48 -3.07 24.71
C ALA A 166 -12.77 -3.31 23.37
N LEU A 167 -13.21 -2.57 22.35
CA LEU A 167 -12.53 -2.39 21.08
C LEU A 167 -12.26 -0.88 20.93
N ASP A 168 -11.03 -0.54 20.59
CA ASP A 168 -10.68 0.85 20.27
C ASP A 168 -11.33 1.28 18.94
N GLY A 169 -11.39 2.59 18.70
CA GLY A 169 -11.93 3.15 17.47
C GLY A 169 -11.18 2.63 16.24
N MET A 170 -11.93 2.23 15.21
CA MET A 170 -11.38 1.67 13.98
C MET A 170 -12.10 2.19 12.75
N SER A 171 -11.44 2.09 11.59
CA SER A 171 -11.96 2.54 10.30
C SER A 171 -11.92 1.41 9.28
N PHE A 172 -12.99 1.27 8.49
CA PHE A 172 -12.98 0.43 7.31
C PHE A 172 -12.31 1.20 6.16
N ILE A 173 -11.10 0.80 5.81
CA ILE A 173 -10.26 1.48 4.83
C ILE A 173 -10.68 1.09 3.40
N LYS A 174 -11.06 -0.19 3.21
CA LYS A 174 -11.45 -0.75 1.90
C LYS A 174 -12.54 -1.82 2.06
N PRO A 175 -13.43 -1.97 1.06
CA PRO A 175 -14.43 -3.02 1.07
C PRO A 175 -13.80 -4.41 0.91
N VAL A 176 -14.45 -5.39 1.51
CA VAL A 176 -14.18 -6.83 1.32
C VAL A 176 -15.28 -7.35 0.40
N HIS A 177 -14.91 -8.15 -0.60
CA HIS A 177 -15.85 -8.70 -1.57
C HIS A 177 -16.01 -10.21 -1.40
N VAL A 178 -17.10 -10.76 -1.93
CA VAL A 178 -17.32 -12.21 -1.97
C VAL A 178 -16.15 -12.90 -2.70
N GLY A 179 -15.64 -13.97 -2.12
CA GLY A 179 -14.53 -14.76 -2.64
C GLY A 179 -13.15 -14.30 -2.16
N ASP A 180 -13.04 -13.14 -1.50
CA ASP A 180 -11.80 -12.70 -0.88
C ASP A 180 -11.39 -13.63 0.26
N ILE A 181 -10.07 -13.82 0.41
CA ILE A 181 -9.52 -14.49 1.59
C ILE A 181 -9.17 -13.41 2.61
N LEU A 182 -9.95 -13.32 3.70
CA LEU A 182 -9.63 -12.47 4.84
C LEU A 182 -8.61 -13.17 5.75
N GLY A 183 -7.44 -12.56 5.90
CA GLY A 183 -6.45 -12.92 6.91
C GLY A 183 -6.47 -11.90 8.04
N VAL A 184 -6.62 -12.39 9.27
CA VAL A 184 -6.58 -11.56 10.48
C VAL A 184 -5.28 -11.82 11.22
N TYR A 185 -4.50 -10.76 11.39
CA TYR A 185 -3.19 -10.79 12.03
C TYR A 185 -3.30 -10.15 13.40
N THR A 186 -2.73 -10.79 14.41
CA THR A 186 -2.77 -10.29 15.78
C THR A 186 -1.36 -10.11 16.33
N ASN A 187 -1.19 -9.07 17.14
CA ASN A 187 0.03 -8.81 17.88
C ASN A 187 -0.31 -8.35 19.30
N ILE A 188 0.25 -8.99 20.32
CA ILE A 188 0.04 -8.58 21.71
C ILE A 188 0.96 -7.40 21.98
N VAL A 189 0.39 -6.23 22.24
CA VAL A 189 1.15 -4.98 22.42
C VAL A 189 1.35 -4.64 23.89
N ARG A 190 0.45 -5.09 24.77
CA ARG A 190 0.58 -4.86 26.22
C ARG A 190 -0.07 -6.00 27.01
N VAL A 191 0.55 -6.36 28.13
CA VAL A 191 -0.02 -7.28 29.12
C VAL A 191 -0.04 -6.55 30.46
N GLY A 192 -1.25 -6.32 30.98
CA GLY A 192 -1.47 -5.75 32.30
C GLY A 192 -1.62 -6.82 33.38
N ARG A 193 -2.16 -6.43 34.54
CA ARG A 193 -2.44 -7.36 35.64
C ARG A 193 -3.54 -8.37 35.30
N SER A 194 -4.61 -7.88 34.66
CA SER A 194 -5.79 -8.67 34.28
C SER A 194 -6.35 -8.25 32.92
N SER A 195 -5.51 -7.65 32.07
CA SER A 195 -5.87 -7.17 30.74
C SER A 195 -4.77 -7.49 29.73
N ILE A 196 -5.14 -7.64 28.47
CA ILE A 196 -4.22 -7.85 27.34
C ILE A 196 -4.70 -6.96 26.22
N ASP A 197 -3.82 -6.11 25.70
CA ASP A 197 -4.10 -5.29 24.53
C ASP A 197 -3.55 -6.04 23.31
N VAL A 198 -4.42 -6.25 22.32
CA VAL A 198 -4.08 -6.96 21.08
C VAL A 198 -4.33 -6.02 19.91
N LYS A 199 -3.27 -5.68 19.18
CA LYS A 199 -3.38 -5.00 17.89
C LYS A 199 -3.84 -6.01 16.84
N VAL A 200 -4.84 -5.66 16.05
CA VAL A 200 -5.42 -6.51 15.02
C VAL A 200 -5.34 -5.82 13.66
N GLU A 201 -4.78 -6.49 12.66
CA GLU A 201 -4.82 -6.04 11.27
C GLU A 201 -5.59 -7.04 10.40
N CYS A 202 -6.53 -6.54 9.61
CA CYS A 202 -7.25 -7.33 8.62
C CYS A 202 -6.74 -7.02 7.22
N TRP A 203 -6.37 -8.09 6.52
CA TRP A 203 -5.89 -8.02 5.15
C TRP A 203 -6.64 -9.01 4.28
N VAL A 204 -7.06 -8.57 3.09
CA VAL A 204 -7.63 -9.49 2.12
C VAL A 204 -6.60 -9.91 1.09
N ARG A 205 -6.75 -11.12 0.56
CA ARG A 205 -6.12 -11.54 -0.68
C ARG A 205 -7.18 -11.65 -1.76
N ARG A 206 -7.17 -10.70 -2.71
CA ARG A 206 -8.15 -10.64 -3.80
C ARG A 206 -8.03 -11.87 -4.69
N SER A 207 -9.17 -12.45 -5.07
CA SER A 207 -9.24 -13.63 -5.95
C SER A 207 -8.35 -14.80 -5.52
N ARG A 208 -8.14 -14.99 -4.21
CA ARG A 208 -7.36 -16.07 -3.56
C ARG A 208 -5.84 -16.08 -3.78
N ILE A 209 -5.35 -15.58 -4.92
CA ILE A 209 -3.93 -15.57 -5.29
C ILE A 209 -3.33 -14.17 -5.39
N GLY A 210 -4.16 -13.13 -5.44
CA GLY A 210 -3.75 -11.77 -5.75
C GLY A 210 -2.96 -11.05 -4.65
N GLN A 211 -2.82 -9.74 -4.82
CA GLN A 211 -2.15 -8.84 -3.88
C GLN A 211 -2.89 -8.79 -2.54
N ARG A 212 -2.14 -8.57 -1.46
CA ARG A 212 -2.70 -8.32 -0.14
C ARG A 212 -3.08 -6.85 -0.01
N GLU A 213 -4.26 -6.59 0.52
CA GLU A 213 -4.70 -5.24 0.82
C GLU A 213 -5.18 -5.15 2.26
N LYS A 214 -4.67 -4.17 3.02
CA LYS A 214 -5.19 -3.86 4.34
C LYS A 214 -6.60 -3.29 4.17
N VAL A 215 -7.57 -3.90 4.84
CA VAL A 215 -8.98 -3.48 4.80
C VAL A 215 -9.41 -2.76 6.06
N THR A 216 -8.82 -3.12 7.21
CA THR A 216 -9.04 -2.42 8.47
C THR A 216 -7.98 -2.80 9.50
N GLU A 217 -7.88 -2.02 10.57
CA GLU A 217 -7.05 -2.30 11.74
C GLU A 217 -7.70 -1.70 13.00
N ALA A 218 -7.41 -2.32 14.15
CA ALA A 218 -7.79 -1.86 15.49
C ALA A 218 -6.59 -2.05 16.43
#